data_AF-A0A3D5UXB0-F1
#
_entry.id   AF-A0A3D5UXB0-F1
#
_cell.length_a   1.000
_cell.length_b   1.000
_cell.length_c   1.000
_cell.angle_alpha   90.00
_cell.angle_beta   90.00
_cell.angle_gamma   90.00
#
_symmetry.space_group_name_H-M   'P 1'
#
loop_
_entity.id
_entity.type
_entity.pdbx_description
1 polymer ?
#
loop_
_entity_poly.entity_id
_entity_poly.type
_entity_poly.pdbx_seq_one_letter_code
_entity_poly.pdbx_strand_id
1 'polypeptide(L)' 'MKDILRRLEERRQEAKAGGGQRRIDAQHAKGKLTARERIELLLDEGSFEEFDMF' A
#
# COMPACT_ATOMS: atom_id res chain seq x y z
N MET A 1 12.80 -17.40 -13.46
CA MET A 1 13.15 -16.20 -12.66
C MET A 1 12.19 -15.04 -12.93
N LYS A 2 12.00 -14.63 -14.20
CA LYS A 2 11.07 -13.54 -14.57
C LYS A 2 9.63 -13.75 -14.07
N ASP A 3 9.07 -14.95 -14.18
CA ASP A 3 7.70 -15.22 -13.71
C ASP A 3 7.52 -15.12 -12.20
N ILE A 4 8.54 -15.48 -11.41
CA ILE A 4 8.50 -15.40 -9.94
C ILE A 4 8.48 -13.93 -9.52
N LEU A 5 9.32 -13.10 -10.15
CA LEU A 5 9.35 -11.66 -9.90
C LEU A 5 8.02 -11.00 -10.26
N ARG A 6 7.39 -11.40 -11.39
CA ARG A 6 6.07 -10.89 -11.76
C ARG A 6 5.01 -11.24 -10.71
N ARG A 7 4.94 -12.51 -10.29
CA ARG A 7 3.99 -12.95 -9.25
C ARG A 7 4.21 -12.25 -7.90
N LEU A 8 5.47 -11.99 -7.55
CA LEU A 8 5.80 -11.22 -6.35
C LEU A 8 5.26 -9.79 -6.46
N GLU A 9 5.44 -9.14 -7.60
CA GLU A 9 4.94 -7.79 -7.82
C GLU A 9 3.41 -7.75 -7.82
N GLU A 10 2.73 -8.71 -8.43
CA GLU A 10 1.27 -8.85 -8.39
C GLU A 10 0.77 -8.92 -6.94
N ARG A 11 1.37 -9.77 -6.09
CA ARG A 11 1.02 -9.86 -4.66
C ARG A 11 1.27 -8.56 -3.92
N ARG A 12 2.34 -7.82 -4.24
CA ARG A 12 2.61 -6.50 -3.65
C ARG A 12 1.52 -5.51 -3.98
N GLN A 13 1.07 -5.49 -5.24
CA GLN A 13 0.01 -4.59 -5.68
C GLN A 13 -1.32 -4.93 -5.01
N GLU A 14 -1.66 -6.21 -4.88
CA GLU A 14 -2.85 -6.66 -4.14
C GLU A 14 -2.79 -6.25 -2.66
N ALA A 15 -1.67 -6.47 -1.98
CA ALA A 15 -1.50 -6.07 -0.59
C ALA A 15 -1.56 -4.54 -0.40
N LYS A 16 -0.98 -3.77 -1.33
CA LYS A 16 -1.04 -2.30 -1.32
C LYS A 16 -2.45 -1.76 -1.55
N ALA A 17 -3.26 -2.44 -2.38
CA ALA A 17 -4.66 -2.07 -2.58
C ALA A 17 -5.50 -2.21 -1.31
N GLY A 18 -5.05 -3.02 -0.34
CA GLY A 18 -5.66 -3.16 0.98
C GLY A 18 -7.13 -3.54 0.89
N GLY A 19 -8.01 -2.65 1.36
CA GLY A 19 -9.47 -2.85 1.32
C GLY A 19 -10.12 -2.68 -0.06
N GLY A 20 -9.33 -2.39 -1.11
CA GLY A 20 -9.78 -2.05 -2.46
C GLY A 20 -10.23 -0.59 -2.61
N GLN A 21 -10.33 -0.13 -3.86
CA GLN A 21 -10.61 1.26 -4.22
C GLN A 21 -11.83 1.83 -3.49
N ARG A 22 -12.92 1.07 -3.40
CA ARG A 22 -14.15 1.49 -2.73
C ARG A 22 -13.92 1.89 -1.25
N ARG A 23 -13.04 1.19 -0.52
CA ARG A 23 -12.74 1.52 0.88
C ARG A 23 -11.77 2.69 0.99
N ILE A 24 -10.86 2.84 0.03
CA ILE A 24 -9.96 4.00 -0.08
C ILE A 24 -10.80 5.27 -0.28
N ASP A 25 -11.68 5.27 -1.28
CA ASP A 25 -12.59 6.38 -1.60
C ASP A 25 -13.46 6.76 -0.40
N ALA A 26 -14.02 5.76 0.29
CA ALA A 26 -14.84 5.99 1.49
C ALA A 26 -14.04 6.63 2.64
N GLN A 27 -12.72 6.42 2.69
CA GLN A 27 -11.86 7.01 3.69
C GLN A 27 -11.49 8.45 3.32
N HIS A 28 -11.14 8.69 2.07
CA HIS A 28 -10.89 10.03 1.54
C HIS A 28 -12.14 10.92 1.61
N ALA A 29 -13.33 10.37 1.34
CA ALA A 29 -14.60 11.08 1.48
C ALA A 29 -14.89 11.54 2.92
N LYS A 30 -14.25 10.91 3.92
CA LYS A 30 -14.30 11.32 5.34
C LYS A 30 -13.21 12.33 5.70
N GLY A 31 -12.45 12.83 4.73
CA GLY A 31 -11.29 13.71 4.95
C GLY A 31 -10.11 13.01 5.61
N LYS A 32 -10.03 11.67 5.51
CA LYS A 32 -8.99 10.86 6.15
C LYS A 32 -8.08 10.23 5.12
N LEU A 33 -6.80 10.20 5.44
CA LEU A 33 -5.80 9.46 4.69
C LEU A 33 -5.88 7.96 4.98
N THR A 34 -5.41 7.15 4.03
CA THR A 34 -5.15 5.72 4.20
C THR A 34 -3.97 5.48 5.15
N ALA A 35 -3.73 4.23 5.52
CA ALA A 35 -2.60 3.90 6.40
C ALA A 35 -1.24 4.24 5.76
N ARG A 36 -1.05 3.89 4.47
CA ARG A 36 0.21 4.13 3.76
C ARG A 36 0.45 5.62 3.51
N GLU A 37 -0.59 6.36 3.13
CA GLU A 37 -0.49 7.83 2.99
C GLU A 37 -0.06 8.52 4.29
N ARG A 38 -0.49 8.01 5.45
CA ARG A 38 -0.05 8.57 6.76
C ARG A 38 1.42 8.28 7.03
N ILE A 39 1.89 7.08 6.66
CA ILE A 39 3.29 6.69 6.83
C ILE A 39 4.18 7.56 5.91
N GLU A 40 3.77 7.74 4.66
CA GLU A 40 4.48 8.57 3.68
C GLU A 40 4.60 10.04 4.12
N LEU A 41 3.59 10.57 4.82
CA LEU A 41 3.67 11.93 5.38
C LEU A 41 4.53 12.03 6.64
N LEU A 42 4.68 10.93 7.39
CA LEU A 42 5.36 10.92 8.67
C LEU A 42 6.87 10.69 8.54
N LEU A 43 7.26 9.85 7.60
CA LEU A 43 8.63 9.38 7.43
C LEU A 43 9.35 10.12 6.31
N ASP A 44 10.68 10.15 6.38
CA ASP A 44 11.50 10.68 5.29
C ASP A 44 11.30 9.83 4.03
N GLU A 45 11.31 10.50 2.88
CA GLU A 45 11.10 9.84 1.59
C GLU A 45 12.11 8.69 1.38
N GLY A 46 11.60 7.51 1.06
CA GLY A 46 12.41 6.31 0.83
C GLY A 46 12.95 5.63 2.10
N SER A 47 12.61 6.12 3.30
CA SER A 47 13.08 5.51 4.56
C SER A 47 12.20 4.35 5.08
N PHE A 48 11.01 4.16 4.54
CA PHE A 48 10.07 3.17 5.03
C PHE A 48 10.42 1.74 4.57
N GLU A 49 10.67 0.86 5.54
CA GLU A 49 10.88 -0.59 5.35
C GLU A 49 9.68 -1.34 5.96
N GLU A 50 9.01 -2.17 5.16
CA GLU A 50 7.79 -2.89 5.56
C GLU A 50 8.06 -4.37 5.82
N PHE A 51 7.61 -4.84 6.98
CA PHE A 51 7.66 -6.23 7.39
C PHE A 51 6.25 -6.86 7.31
N ASP A 52 6.19 -8.17 7.08
CA ASP A 52 4.95 -8.97 7.08
C ASP A 52 3.83 -8.46 6.14
N MET A 53 4.19 -8.06 4.92
CA MET A 53 3.25 -7.60 3.88
C MET A 53 2.33 -8.71 3.34
N PHE A 54 2.71 -9.99 3.49
CA PHE A 54 2.03 -11.14 2.87
C PHE A 54 1.63 -12.19 3.91
#